data_AF-A0A349A2P3-F1
#
_entry.id   AF-A0A349A2P3-F1
#
_cell.length_a   1.000
_cell.length_b   1.000
_cell.length_c   1.000
_cell.angle_alpha   90.00
_cell.angle_beta   90.00
_cell.angle_gamma   90.00
#
_symmetry.space_group_name_H-M   'P 1'
#
loop_
_entity.id
_entity.type
_entity.pdbx_description
1 polymer ?
#
loop_
_entity_poly.entity_id
_entity_poly.type
_entity_poly.pdbx_seq_one_letter_code
_entity_poly.pdbx_strand_id
1 'polypeptide(L)'
;MFGIGTPELIVILIVALLVIGPKRLPDLAKSIGKGLQEFKRATDGVTDTLKDTLREDEEKPEEKERDAGLKDSLLYGKSDPEPPDEKAGTVPPDDAPADPKT
;
A
#
# COMPACT_ATOMS: atom_id res chain seq x y z
N MET A 1 22.97 -19.79 17.33
CA MET A 1 22.65 -21.00 16.54
C MET A 1 22.83 -20.63 15.08
N PHE A 2 23.89 -21.17 14.45
CA PHE A 2 24.29 -21.02 13.03
C PHE A 2 23.93 -19.69 12.34
N GLY A 3 24.74 -18.66 12.58
CA GLY A 3 24.80 -17.52 11.68
C GLY A 3 25.60 -17.93 10.45
N ILE A 4 24.91 -18.33 9.37
CA ILE A 4 25.55 -18.43 8.06
C ILE A 4 25.88 -17.01 7.65
N GLY A 5 27.13 -16.63 7.87
CA GLY A 5 27.65 -15.37 7.40
C GLY A 5 27.99 -15.44 5.92
N THR A 6 28.36 -14.29 5.38
CA THR A 6 28.98 -14.19 4.08
C THR A 6 30.23 -15.10 3.92
N PRO A 7 31.09 -15.31 4.94
CA PRO A 7 32.24 -16.21 4.81
C PRO A 7 31.83 -17.67 4.55
N GLU A 8 30.86 -18.20 5.29
CA GLU A 8 30.39 -19.58 5.14
C GLU A 8 29.78 -19.81 3.74
N LEU A 9 29.02 -18.83 3.23
CA LEU A 9 28.46 -18.88 1.88
C LEU A 9 29.57 -18.92 0.82
N ILE A 10 30.64 -18.12 0.98
CA ILE A 10 31.78 -18.14 0.05
C ILE A 10 32.46 -19.51 0.03
N VAL A 11 32.65 -20.16 1.19
CA VAL A 11 33.25 -21.50 1.24
C VAL A 11 32.39 -22.52 0.49
N ILE A 12 31.07 -22.50 0.72
CA ILE A 12 30.13 -23.37 0.00
C ILE A 12 30.17 -23.10 -1.51
N LEU A 13 30.23 -21.82 -1.91
CA LEU A 13 30.32 -21.42 -3.31
C LEU A 13 31.60 -21.97 -3.96
N ILE A 14 32.75 -21.89 -3.28
CA ILE A 14 34.02 -22.44 -3.78
C ILE A 14 33.90 -23.96 -3.98
N VAL A 15 33.33 -24.69 -3.03
CA VAL A 15 33.13 -26.14 -3.17
C VAL A 15 32.20 -26.45 -4.35
N ALA A 16 31.08 -25.74 -4.47
CA ALA A 16 30.16 -25.90 -5.60
C ALA A 16 30.84 -25.58 -6.95
N LEU A 17 31.69 -24.56 -6.97
CA LEU A 17 32.50 -24.17 -8.13
C LEU A 17 33.53 -25.23 -8.51
N LEU A 18 34.08 -25.98 -7.57
CA LEU A 18 34.98 -27.09 -7.89
C LEU A 18 34.24 -28.27 -8.51
N VAL A 19 33.03 -28.56 -8.03
CA VAL A 19 32.19 -29.65 -8.55
C VAL A 19 31.65 -29.33 -9.95
N ILE A 20 31.10 -28.14 -10.13
CA ILE A 20 30.43 -27.72 -11.38
C ILE A 20 31.44 -27.09 -12.37
N GLY A 21 32.42 -26.36 -11.86
CA GLY A 21 33.39 -25.56 -12.62
C GLY A 21 32.95 -24.09 -12.76
N PRO A 22 33.84 -23.10 -12.51
CA PRO A 22 33.51 -21.68 -12.63
C PRO A 22 33.15 -21.25 -14.06
N LYS A 23 33.66 -21.95 -15.06
CA LYS A 23 33.30 -21.72 -16.47
C LYS A 23 31.88 -22.16 -16.81
N ARG A 24 31.30 -23.10 -16.05
CA ARG A 24 29.98 -23.69 -16.32
C ARG A 24 28.84 -22.94 -15.64
N LEU A 25 29.11 -22.25 -14.51
CA LEU A 25 28.13 -21.37 -13.87
C LEU A 25 27.49 -20.33 -14.80
N PRO A 26 28.25 -19.53 -15.59
CA PRO A 26 27.64 -18.53 -16.47
C PRO A 26 26.80 -19.17 -17.57
N ASP A 27 27.18 -20.37 -18.05
CA ASP A 27 26.40 -21.09 -19.05
C ASP A 27 25.08 -21.62 -18.46
N LEU A 28 25.11 -22.21 -17.25
CA LEU A 28 23.91 -22.62 -16.52
C LEU A 28 22.99 -21.42 -16.22
N ALA A 29 23.56 -20.31 -15.76
CA ALA A 29 22.81 -19.10 -15.48
C ALA A 29 22.14 -18.54 -16.74
N LYS A 30 22.83 -18.57 -17.90
CA LYS A 30 22.25 -18.18 -19.18
C LYS A 30 21.11 -19.11 -19.62
N SER A 31 21.26 -20.43 -19.46
CA SER A 31 20.20 -21.37 -19.86
C SER A 31 18.97 -21.24 -18.97
N ILE A 32 19.16 -21.15 -17.65
CA ILE A 32 18.08 -20.92 -16.68
C ILE A 32 17.45 -19.56 -16.94
N GLY A 33 18.24 -18.51 -17.14
CA GLY A 33 17.77 -17.15 -17.40
C GLY A 33 16.91 -17.05 -18.66
N LYS A 34 17.30 -17.72 -19.75
CA LYS A 34 16.47 -17.82 -20.96
C LYS A 34 15.15 -18.53 -20.69
N GLY A 35 15.19 -19.67 -19.99
CA GLY A 35 13.97 -20.40 -19.62
C GLY A 35 13.03 -19.59 -18.75
N LEU A 36 13.55 -18.87 -17.76
CA LEU A 36 12.75 -17.96 -16.92
C LEU A 36 12.18 -16.79 -17.72
N GLN A 37 12.93 -16.24 -18.68
CA GLN A 37 12.45 -15.16 -19.53
C GLN A 37 11.31 -15.63 -20.44
N GLU A 38 11.44 -16.80 -21.05
CA GLU A 38 10.39 -17.41 -21.88
C GLU A 38 9.15 -17.77 -21.04
N PHE A 39 9.37 -18.36 -19.85
CA PHE A 39 8.29 -18.67 -18.91
C PHE A 39 7.54 -17.41 -18.48
N LYS A 40 8.25 -16.32 -18.18
CA LYS A 40 7.65 -15.03 -17.83
C LYS A 40 6.81 -14.50 -18.99
N ARG A 41 7.34 -14.47 -20.21
CA ARG A 41 6.60 -14.03 -21.40
C ARG A 41 5.33 -14.85 -21.64
N ALA A 42 5.41 -16.16 -21.47
CA ALA A 42 4.25 -17.05 -21.59
C ALA A 42 3.20 -16.74 -20.51
N THR A 43 3.64 -16.53 -19.26
CA THR A 43 2.75 -16.20 -18.13
C THR A 43 2.09 -14.83 -18.32
N ASP A 44 2.84 -13.83 -18.78
CA ASP A 44 2.35 -12.49 -19.06
C ASP A 44 1.28 -12.52 -20.16
N GLY A 45 1.52 -13.22 -21.27
CA GLY A 45 0.55 -13.36 -22.35
C GLY A 45 -0.75 -14.07 -21.95
N VAL A 46 -0.65 -15.10 -21.09
CA VAL A 46 -1.85 -15.76 -20.52
C VAL A 46 -2.60 -14.82 -19.58
N THR A 47 -1.88 -14.07 -18.75
CA THR A 47 -2.50 -13.10 -17.82
C THR A 47 -3.23 -11.99 -18.58
N ASP A 48 -2.66 -11.48 -19.66
CA ASP A 48 -3.29 -10.45 -20.48
C ASP A 48 -4.53 -10.99 -21.20
N THR A 49 -4.45 -12.21 -21.75
CA THR A 49 -5.62 -12.87 -22.36
C THR A 49 -6.75 -13.06 -21.34
N LEU A 50 -6.44 -13.52 -20.12
CA LEU A 50 -7.43 -13.69 -19.07
C LEU A 50 -8.07 -12.35 -18.66
N LYS A 51 -7.26 -11.28 -18.54
CA LYS A 51 -7.78 -9.93 -18.22
C LYS A 51 -8.70 -9.40 -19.32
N ASP A 52 -8.37 -9.64 -20.57
CA ASP A 52 -9.20 -9.21 -21.71
C ASP A 52 -10.51 -10.00 -21.74
N THR A 53 -10.48 -11.33 -21.53
CA THR A 53 -11.72 -12.13 -21.45
C THR A 53 -12.59 -11.74 -20.25
N LEU A 54 -12.01 -11.46 -19.08
CA LEU A 54 -12.78 -10.98 -17.92
C LEU A 54 -13.37 -9.59 -18.16
N ARG A 55 -12.66 -8.70 -18.88
CA ARG A 55 -13.19 -7.39 -19.26
C ARG A 55 -14.33 -7.48 -20.27
N GLU A 56 -14.25 -8.40 -21.23
CA GLU A 56 -15.32 -8.65 -22.21
C GLU A 56 -16.58 -9.22 -21.55
N ASP A 57 -16.45 -10.05 -20.52
CA ASP A 57 -17.59 -10.55 -19.72
C ASP A 57 -18.15 -9.49 -18.73
N GLU A 58 -17.38 -8.45 -18.38
CA GLU A 58 -17.81 -7.30 -17.56
C GLU A 58 -18.48 -6.17 -18.37
N GLU A 59 -18.57 -6.24 -19.70
CA GLU A 59 -19.34 -5.27 -20.52
C GLU A 59 -20.85 -5.55 -20.56
N LYS A 60 -21.42 -6.01 -19.43
CA LYS A 60 -22.84 -5.79 -19.14
C LYS A 60 -22.96 -4.49 -18.33
N PRO A 61 -23.63 -3.45 -18.86
CA PRO A 61 -23.64 -2.13 -18.25
C PRO A 61 -24.55 -2.12 -17.02
N GLU A 62 -23.99 -2.38 -15.84
CA GLU A 62 -24.68 -2.12 -14.58
C GLU A 62 -23.88 -1.10 -13.73
N GLU A 63 -24.39 0.13 -13.76
CA GLU A 63 -24.57 0.96 -12.56
C GLU A 63 -23.32 1.60 -11.91
N LYS A 64 -22.51 2.32 -12.70
CA LYS A 64 -21.47 3.22 -12.15
C LYS A 64 -21.95 4.62 -11.78
N GLU A 65 -23.26 4.90 -11.79
CA GLU A 65 -23.82 6.22 -11.46
C GLU A 65 -24.33 6.37 -10.02
N ARG A 66 -24.37 5.31 -9.19
CA ARG A 66 -24.90 5.41 -7.82
C ARG A 66 -23.86 5.68 -6.71
N ASP A 67 -22.57 5.63 -7.00
CA ASP A 67 -21.53 5.77 -5.95
C ASP A 67 -21.05 7.21 -5.73
N ALA A 68 -21.30 8.11 -6.70
CA ALA A 68 -20.98 9.53 -6.56
C ALA A 68 -22.00 10.27 -5.68
N GLY A 69 -23.30 9.99 -5.84
CA GLY A 69 -24.37 10.67 -5.10
C GLY A 69 -24.55 10.20 -3.65
N LEU A 70 -24.14 8.96 -3.31
CA LEU A 70 -24.28 8.43 -1.96
C LEU A 70 -23.28 9.05 -0.97
N LYS A 71 -22.09 9.47 -1.46
CA LYS A 71 -21.06 10.09 -0.63
C LYS A 71 -21.45 11.52 -0.24
N ASP A 72 -22.07 12.28 -1.13
CA ASP A 72 -22.55 13.63 -0.82
C ASP A 72 -23.66 13.63 0.25
N SER A 73 -24.56 12.64 0.24
CA SER A 73 -25.59 12.51 1.28
C SER A 73 -25.05 12.06 2.64
N LEU A 74 -23.91 11.35 2.70
CA LEU A 74 -23.30 10.89 3.95
C LEU A 74 -22.34 11.92 4.55
N LEU A 75 -21.78 12.81 3.73
CA LEU A 75 -20.88 13.87 4.18
C LEU A 75 -21.63 15.13 4.67
N TYR A 76 -22.90 15.31 4.31
CA TYR A 76 -23.72 16.47 4.71
C TYR A 76 -24.66 16.21 5.91
N GLY A 77 -24.48 15.09 6.62
CA GLY A 77 -25.30 14.68 7.79
C GLY A 77 -24.67 14.93 9.17
N LYS A 78 -23.51 15.58 9.24
CA LYS A 78 -22.80 15.86 10.51
C LYS A 78 -22.21 17.27 10.52
N SER A 79 -23.07 18.26 10.35
CA SER A 79 -22.75 19.64 10.71
C SER A 79 -23.96 20.17 11.45
N ASP A 80 -23.96 19.92 12.77
CA ASP A 80 -24.79 20.67 13.68
C ASP A 80 -24.51 22.17 13.44
N PRO A 81 -25.50 22.98 13.04
CA PRO A 81 -25.36 24.42 13.20
C PRO A 81 -25.50 24.70 14.69
N GLU A 82 -24.39 24.95 15.38
CA GLU A 82 -24.47 25.71 16.63
C GLU A 82 -25.10 27.07 16.29
N PRO A 83 -26.26 27.42 16.88
CA PRO A 83 -26.86 28.73 16.64
C PRO A 83 -26.00 29.80 17.32
N PRO A 84 -25.65 30.90 16.62
CA PRO A 84 -25.15 32.08 17.27
C PRO A 84 -26.30 32.80 17.97
N ASP A 85 -25.92 33.47 19.06
CA ASP A 85 -26.64 34.54 19.76
C ASP A 85 -27.59 34.14 20.90
N GLU A 86 -27.08 34.27 22.13
CA GLU A 86 -27.86 34.96 23.16
C GLU A 86 -26.93 35.74 24.13
N LYS A 87 -26.67 37.01 23.77
CA LYS A 87 -26.24 38.01 24.75
C LYS A 87 -27.49 38.59 25.43
N ALA A 88 -27.74 38.24 26.68
CA ALA A 88 -28.51 39.08 27.61
C ALA A 88 -28.30 38.66 29.09
N GLY A 89 -27.35 39.33 29.75
CA GLY A 89 -27.38 39.83 31.13
C GLY A 89 -27.90 38.97 32.30
N THR A 90 -27.02 38.77 33.29
CA THR A 90 -27.32 39.01 34.72
C THR A 90 -26.06 39.48 35.47
N VAL A 91 -26.02 40.78 35.80
CA VAL A 91 -25.61 41.47 37.05
C VAL A 91 -24.38 40.96 37.87
N PRO A 92 -23.36 41.82 38.14
CA PRO A 92 -22.38 41.67 39.23
C PRO A 92 -22.95 42.26 40.54
N PRO A 93 -22.61 41.76 41.74
CA PRO A 93 -21.50 42.39 42.49
C PRO A 93 -20.78 41.50 43.53
N ASP A 94 -19.72 42.06 44.09
CA ASP A 94 -19.26 41.88 45.48
C ASP A 94 -18.69 40.54 45.95
N ASP A 95 -17.35 40.50 46.05
CA ASP A 95 -16.58 40.16 47.26
C ASP A 95 -15.08 40.31 46.86
N ALA A 96 -14.48 41.50 46.95
CA ALA A 96 -13.71 42.01 48.10
C ALA A 96 -12.34 41.29 48.30
N PRO A 97 -11.36 41.87 49.02
CA PRO A 97 -10.50 42.98 48.59
C PRO A 97 -8.98 42.69 48.80
N ALA A 98 -8.14 43.64 48.35
CA ALA A 98 -6.74 43.87 48.76
C ALA A 98 -5.69 42.81 48.29
N ASP A 99 -4.49 43.15 47.84
CA ASP A 99 -3.59 44.23 48.24
C ASP A 99 -2.69 44.75 47.08
N PRO A 100 -2.24 46.01 47.16
CA PRO A 100 -1.28 46.60 46.23
C PRO A 100 0.17 46.62 46.77
N LYS A 101 1.13 46.73 45.84
CA LYS A 101 2.56 47.12 45.99
C LYS A 101 3.56 46.01 46.34
N THR A 102 4.48 45.72 45.42
CA THR A 102 5.82 46.33 45.34
C THR A 102 6.44 46.05 43.97
#